data_AF-A0AAU4WH12-F1
#
_entry.id   AF-A0AAU4WH12-F1
#
_cell.length_a   1.000
_cell.length_b   1.000
_cell.length_c   1.000
_cell.angle_alpha   90.00
_cell.angle_beta   90.00
_cell.angle_gamma   90.00
#
_symmetry.space_group_name_H-M   'P 1'
#
loop_
_entity.id
_entity.type
_entity.pdbx_description
1 polymer ?
#
loop_
_entity_poly.entity_id
_entity_poly.type
_entity_poly.pdbx_seq_one_letter_code
_entity_poly.pdbx_strand_id
1 'polypeptide(L)'
;MATSLTKESTGAPSGGKTFFGHPRGLATLFMTEMWERFSYYGMRALLPLYLVAPEGLGLDAATAIAIYSVYVSTVYLLAMPGGWFGDRVWGPRKTTAIAGAVIMVGHLLLAVPSNGVFYVGLLFVAVGSGLLKSNISTMVGHLYNGPDDPRRDGGFTVFYMGINLGAFAAPLVIGTVGQNVNWHIGFALAAVGMAIGLGQFLLGTRHLSEKSSVVPKPLDAAERAATLKKSMIWLLIAVVFYGIVVGTGTYTLNWVMVPLMLIGLIVPIMVLGRIKRDKELTSAEQSKVSGYIWFFVAAAVFWMIYDQGGSTLSIFADSHANTSVFGWDFPVSWFQSVNPVIIMALAPVAAMIWLALARKGKEPSTVTKFSLGLALIGISFFVFLLPLTAAGDGKVSPWWLVLIYFVQTVGELTLSPVGLSVTTKMAPAKYGSQMMGVWFLAVTAGDAVTGLLSTYGADLNGSGVVALEAALAVIAGGAVFMYRKKVKELMGDVH
;
A
#
# COMPACT_ATOMS: atom_id res chain seq x y z
N MET A 1 -6.37 13.57 -32.28
CA MET A 1 -5.68 13.31 -33.56
C MET A 1 -4.75 12.14 -33.36
N ALA A 2 -4.92 11.10 -34.15
CA ALA A 2 -4.05 9.93 -34.20
C ALA A 2 -3.42 9.92 -35.60
N THR A 3 -2.12 10.21 -35.68
CA THR A 3 -1.15 9.83 -36.74
C THR A 3 0.09 10.71 -36.63
N SER A 4 1.18 10.15 -36.10
CA SER A 4 2.54 10.24 -36.67
C SER A 4 3.50 9.44 -35.78
N LEU A 5 3.40 8.11 -35.86
CA LEU A 5 4.50 7.23 -35.49
C LEU A 5 5.54 7.32 -36.60
N THR A 6 6.52 8.23 -36.47
CA THR A 6 7.90 8.13 -37.01
C THR A 6 8.60 9.50 -36.93
N LYS A 7 9.88 9.48 -36.52
CA LYS A 7 10.86 10.57 -36.30
C LYS A 7 10.73 11.29 -34.95
N GLU A 8 11.75 11.43 -34.11
CA GLU A 8 13.18 11.13 -34.19
C GLU A 8 13.68 10.90 -32.75
N SER A 9 14.62 9.98 -32.56
CA SER A 9 15.16 9.63 -31.25
C SER A 9 15.97 10.78 -30.65
N THR A 10 15.39 11.49 -29.69
CA THR A 10 16.16 12.37 -28.80
C THR A 10 16.72 11.55 -27.63
N GLY A 11 17.97 11.12 -27.78
CA GLY A 11 18.80 10.58 -26.69
C GLY A 11 18.58 9.10 -26.36
N ALA A 12 18.86 8.21 -27.32
CA ALA A 12 19.15 6.82 -26.98
C ALA A 12 20.45 6.77 -26.14
N PRO A 13 20.46 6.15 -24.95
CA PRO A 13 21.72 5.70 -24.37
C PRO A 13 22.34 4.71 -25.37
N SER A 14 23.64 4.88 -25.61
CA SER A 14 24.46 4.08 -26.51
C SER A 14 24.16 2.57 -26.46
N GLY A 15 23.78 1.99 -27.61
CA GLY A 15 24.02 0.58 -28.00
C GLY A 15 23.49 -0.58 -27.14
N GLY A 16 22.76 -0.34 -26.04
CA GLY A 16 22.31 -1.39 -25.12
C GLY A 16 21.01 -2.10 -25.51
N LYS A 17 20.88 -3.40 -25.18
CA LYS A 17 19.61 -4.15 -25.28
C LYS A 17 18.51 -3.46 -24.46
N THR A 18 17.40 -3.07 -25.09
CA THR A 18 16.23 -2.45 -24.43
C THR A 18 15.27 -3.51 -23.85
N PHE A 19 14.33 -3.07 -22.99
CA PHE A 19 13.24 -3.89 -22.46
C PHE A 19 11.90 -3.21 -22.77
N PHE A 20 11.13 -3.77 -23.70
CA PHE A 20 9.91 -3.14 -24.24
C PHE A 20 10.11 -1.68 -24.70
N GLY A 21 11.28 -1.36 -25.28
CA GLY A 21 11.62 0.01 -25.71
C GLY A 21 12.14 0.93 -24.59
N HIS A 22 12.21 0.45 -23.34
CA HIS A 22 12.76 1.19 -22.20
C HIS A 22 14.20 0.78 -21.87
N PRO A 23 14.94 1.59 -21.08
CA PRO A 23 16.28 1.25 -20.60
C PRO A 23 16.32 -0.14 -19.93
N ARG A 24 17.40 -0.90 -20.16
CA ARG A 24 17.55 -2.27 -19.63
C ARG A 24 17.40 -2.37 -18.11
N GLY A 25 17.80 -1.31 -17.39
CA GLY A 25 17.60 -1.22 -15.95
C GLY A 25 16.15 -1.36 -15.52
N LEU A 26 15.19 -1.01 -16.38
CA LEU A 26 13.76 -1.19 -16.10
C LEU A 26 13.43 -2.68 -15.93
N ALA A 27 14.02 -3.58 -16.72
CA ALA A 27 13.82 -5.02 -16.55
C ALA A 27 14.27 -5.50 -15.17
N THR A 28 15.41 -4.98 -14.68
CA THR A 28 15.92 -5.30 -13.34
C THR A 28 14.96 -4.83 -12.26
N LEU A 29 14.50 -3.57 -12.33
CA LEU A 29 13.59 -3.01 -11.34
C LEU A 29 12.20 -3.66 -11.40
N PHE A 30 11.68 -3.92 -12.61
CA PHE A 30 10.43 -4.64 -12.84
C PHE A 30 10.46 -6.02 -12.19
N MET A 31 11.49 -6.83 -12.45
CA MET A 31 11.58 -8.18 -11.89
C MET A 31 11.78 -8.15 -10.38
N THR A 32 12.60 -7.22 -9.87
CA THR A 32 12.82 -7.04 -8.43
C THR A 32 11.50 -6.71 -7.72
N GLU A 33 10.76 -5.73 -8.24
CA GLU A 33 9.47 -5.32 -7.67
C GLU A 33 8.43 -6.42 -7.81
N MET A 34 8.34 -7.09 -8.96
CA MET A 34 7.38 -8.19 -9.15
C MET A 34 7.59 -9.30 -8.12
N TRP A 35 8.84 -9.67 -7.84
CA TRP A 35 9.17 -10.73 -6.86
C TRP A 35 8.96 -10.29 -5.41
N GLU A 36 9.28 -9.05 -5.05
CA GLU A 36 8.97 -8.55 -3.71
C GLU A 36 7.47 -8.36 -3.51
N ARG A 37 6.71 -7.93 -4.53
CA ARG A 37 5.25 -7.89 -4.49
C ARG A 37 4.68 -9.30 -4.40
N PHE A 38 5.27 -10.26 -5.11
CA PHE A 38 4.90 -11.66 -4.99
C PHE A 38 5.08 -12.17 -3.55
N SER A 39 6.23 -11.93 -2.91
CA SER A 39 6.44 -12.35 -1.53
C SER A 39 5.51 -11.63 -0.54
N TYR A 40 5.33 -10.31 -0.71
CA TYR A 40 4.48 -9.48 0.13
C TYR A 40 3.01 -9.88 0.05
N TYR A 41 2.43 -9.94 -1.16
CA TYR A 41 1.00 -10.27 -1.32
C TYR A 41 0.70 -11.74 -1.01
N GLY A 42 1.65 -12.66 -1.25
CA GLY A 42 1.49 -14.06 -0.85
C GLY A 42 1.43 -14.22 0.66
N MET A 43 2.36 -13.58 1.38
CA MET A 43 2.34 -13.54 2.85
C MET A 43 1.07 -12.84 3.36
N ARG A 44 0.70 -11.68 2.79
CA ARG A 44 -0.50 -10.92 3.17
C ARG A 44 -1.79 -11.73 2.97
N ALA A 45 -1.87 -12.56 1.93
CA ALA A 45 -3.02 -13.43 1.67
C ALA A 45 -3.12 -14.62 2.65
N LEU A 46 -1.99 -15.07 3.21
CA LEU A 46 -1.98 -16.10 4.26
C LEU A 46 -2.18 -15.52 5.66
N LEU A 47 -1.70 -14.30 5.90
CA LEU A 47 -1.63 -13.69 7.23
C LEU A 47 -2.93 -13.79 8.04
N PRO A 48 -4.08 -13.21 7.61
CA PRO A 48 -5.29 -13.26 8.42
C PRO A 48 -5.79 -14.70 8.65
N LEU A 49 -5.63 -15.59 7.66
CA LEU A 49 -6.07 -16.98 7.71
C LEU A 49 -5.22 -17.78 8.70
N TYR A 50 -3.90 -17.63 8.65
CA TYR A 50 -2.97 -18.24 9.61
C TYR A 50 -3.20 -17.74 11.04
N LEU A 51 -3.55 -16.47 11.22
CA LEU A 51 -3.82 -15.91 12.55
C LEU A 51 -5.04 -16.57 13.21
N VAL A 52 -6.11 -16.85 12.45
CA VAL A 52 -7.35 -17.45 12.98
C VAL A 52 -7.36 -18.98 12.97
N ALA A 53 -6.59 -19.60 12.08
CA ALA A 53 -6.58 -21.05 11.92
C ALA A 53 -6.14 -21.76 13.22
N PRO A 54 -6.83 -22.85 13.64
CA PRO A 54 -6.46 -23.62 14.84
C PRO A 54 -5.03 -24.19 14.77
N GLU A 55 -4.60 -24.64 13.60
CA GLU A 55 -3.24 -25.12 13.33
C GLU A 55 -2.25 -24.00 13.01
N GLY A 56 -2.71 -22.75 13.00
CA GLY A 56 -1.91 -21.53 12.97
C GLY A 56 -1.73 -20.94 14.37
N LEU A 57 -2.11 -19.67 14.57
CA LEU A 57 -2.06 -19.03 15.90
C LEU A 57 -3.34 -19.18 16.73
N GLY A 58 -4.45 -19.61 16.13
CA GLY A 58 -5.73 -19.83 16.83
C GLY A 58 -6.29 -18.60 17.53
N LEU A 59 -6.05 -17.40 16.98
CA LEU A 59 -6.55 -16.13 17.53
C LEU A 59 -8.01 -15.90 17.13
N ASP A 60 -8.71 -15.08 17.91
CA ASP A 60 -10.02 -14.59 17.50
C ASP A 60 -9.93 -13.64 16.29
N ALA A 61 -11.03 -13.52 15.56
CA ALA A 61 -11.11 -12.71 14.35
C ALA A 61 -10.76 -11.23 14.59
N ALA A 62 -11.16 -10.66 15.74
CA ALA A 62 -10.88 -9.26 16.03
C ALA A 62 -9.38 -9.04 16.24
N THR A 63 -8.72 -9.89 17.03
CA THR A 63 -7.26 -9.83 17.18
C THR A 63 -6.53 -10.02 15.84
N ALA A 64 -6.99 -10.94 14.99
CA ALA A 64 -6.40 -11.15 13.67
C ALA A 64 -6.54 -9.93 12.73
N ILE A 65 -7.73 -9.32 12.68
CA ILE A 65 -7.97 -8.10 11.90
C ILE A 65 -7.13 -6.94 12.44
N ALA A 66 -7.02 -6.81 13.76
CA ALA A 66 -6.22 -5.78 14.38
C ALA A 66 -4.72 -5.94 14.06
N ILE A 67 -4.16 -7.16 14.16
CA ILE A 67 -2.75 -7.44 13.80
C ILE A 67 -2.49 -7.11 12.33
N TYR A 68 -3.37 -7.56 11.43
CA TYR A 68 -3.27 -7.28 10.02
C TYR A 68 -3.29 -5.78 9.74
N SER A 69 -4.21 -5.05 10.38
CA SER A 69 -4.35 -3.60 10.22
C SER A 69 -3.11 -2.84 10.72
N VAL A 70 -2.55 -3.23 11.89
CA VAL A 70 -1.27 -2.66 12.37
C VAL A 70 -0.15 -2.91 11.37
N TYR A 71 -0.08 -4.13 10.84
CA TYR A 71 0.97 -4.51 9.90
C TYR A 71 0.92 -3.64 8.64
N VAL A 72 -0.25 -3.53 8.00
CA VAL A 72 -0.42 -2.70 6.79
C VAL A 72 -0.14 -1.23 7.12
N SER A 73 -0.74 -0.70 8.18
CA SER A 73 -0.53 0.68 8.64
C SER A 73 0.95 1.01 8.79
N THR A 74 1.69 0.11 9.46
CA THR A 74 3.12 0.25 9.74
C THR A 74 3.97 0.19 8.47
N VAL A 75 3.67 -0.68 7.51
CA VAL A 75 4.39 -0.75 6.22
C VAL A 75 4.34 0.60 5.50
N TYR A 76 3.15 1.21 5.42
CA TYR A 76 2.96 2.51 4.77
C TYR A 76 3.57 3.67 5.57
N LEU A 77 3.49 3.61 6.90
CA LEU A 77 4.13 4.58 7.79
C LEU A 77 5.65 4.59 7.57
N LEU A 78 6.26 3.40 7.48
CA LEU A 78 7.70 3.22 7.33
C LEU A 78 8.22 3.55 5.93
N ALA A 79 7.34 3.75 4.93
CA ALA A 79 7.75 4.21 3.60
C ALA A 79 8.40 5.60 3.62
N MET A 80 7.92 6.49 4.52
CA MET A 80 8.46 7.85 4.68
C MET A 80 9.90 7.87 5.24
N PRO A 81 10.20 7.26 6.41
CA PRO A 81 11.57 7.14 6.88
C PRO A 81 12.43 6.32 5.92
N GLY A 82 11.87 5.32 5.23
CA GLY A 82 12.59 4.60 4.18
C GLY A 82 13.11 5.48 3.05
N GLY A 83 12.29 6.44 2.59
CA GLY A 83 12.72 7.43 1.60
C GLY A 83 13.82 8.33 2.15
N TRP A 84 13.68 8.76 3.41
CA TRP A 84 14.71 9.56 4.09
C TRP A 84 16.06 8.83 4.17
N PHE A 85 16.08 7.52 4.43
CA PHE A 85 17.32 6.73 4.42
C PHE A 85 17.98 6.70 3.03
N GLY A 86 17.18 6.58 1.97
CA GLY A 86 17.62 6.74 0.58
C GLY A 86 18.26 8.09 0.30
N ASP A 87 17.60 9.15 0.72
CA ASP A 87 18.01 10.51 0.42
C ASP A 87 19.24 10.97 1.20
N ARG A 88 19.43 10.45 2.43
CA ARG A 88 20.32 11.07 3.42
C ARG A 88 21.44 10.16 3.95
N VAL A 89 21.29 8.84 3.84
CA VAL A 89 22.19 7.89 4.51
C VAL A 89 22.89 6.95 3.52
N TRP A 90 22.13 6.24 2.69
CA TRP A 90 22.67 5.11 1.90
C TRP A 90 22.58 5.29 0.39
N GLY A 91 21.72 6.17 -0.11
CA GLY A 91 21.39 6.23 -1.54
C GLY A 91 20.34 5.17 -1.91
N PRO A 92 19.48 5.42 -2.93
CA PRO A 92 18.38 4.51 -3.26
C PRO A 92 18.81 3.07 -3.52
N ARG A 93 19.90 2.85 -4.26
CA ARG A 93 20.37 1.51 -4.65
C ARG A 93 20.77 0.65 -3.45
N LYS A 94 21.53 1.22 -2.50
CA LYS A 94 21.97 0.50 -1.30
C LYS A 94 20.81 0.26 -0.35
N THR A 95 19.92 1.24 -0.19
CA THR A 95 18.71 1.07 0.63
C THR A 95 17.84 -0.07 0.09
N THR A 96 17.60 -0.15 -1.22
CA THR A 96 16.83 -1.24 -1.84
C THR A 96 17.48 -2.61 -1.62
N ALA A 97 18.81 -2.73 -1.74
CA ALA A 97 19.50 -4.00 -1.47
C ALA A 97 19.35 -4.47 -0.02
N ILE A 98 19.58 -3.57 0.94
CA ILE A 98 19.44 -3.86 2.37
C ILE A 98 17.99 -4.21 2.70
N ALA A 99 17.05 -3.44 2.16
CA ALA A 99 15.63 -3.67 2.32
C ALA A 99 15.22 -5.07 1.85
N GLY A 100 15.66 -5.49 0.66
CA GLY A 100 15.37 -6.82 0.14
C GLY A 100 15.91 -7.95 1.03
N ALA A 101 17.11 -7.78 1.62
CA ALA A 101 17.67 -8.73 2.57
C ALA A 101 16.85 -8.77 3.88
N VAL A 102 16.43 -7.62 4.39
CA VAL A 102 15.58 -7.52 5.59
C VAL A 102 14.22 -8.18 5.38
N ILE A 103 13.58 -7.98 4.22
CA ILE A 103 12.31 -8.64 3.86
C ILE A 103 12.50 -10.16 3.79
N MET A 104 13.58 -10.62 3.15
CA MET A 104 13.88 -12.05 3.03
C MET A 104 14.05 -12.71 4.40
N VAL A 105 14.83 -12.07 5.30
CA VAL A 105 14.96 -12.53 6.69
C VAL A 105 13.61 -12.52 7.40
N GLY A 106 12.80 -11.49 7.21
CA GLY A 106 11.44 -11.42 7.76
C GLY A 106 10.58 -12.62 7.35
N HIS A 107 10.56 -12.98 6.05
CA HIS A 107 9.83 -14.16 5.59
C HIS A 107 10.40 -15.48 6.12
N LEU A 108 11.73 -15.61 6.25
CA LEU A 108 12.34 -16.78 6.87
C LEU A 108 11.93 -16.93 8.34
N LEU A 109 11.84 -15.82 9.08
CA LEU A 109 11.35 -15.82 10.46
C LEU A 109 9.87 -16.26 10.53
N LEU A 110 9.02 -15.82 9.60
CA LEU A 110 7.62 -16.27 9.52
C LEU A 110 7.49 -17.77 9.22
N ALA A 111 8.47 -18.35 8.50
CA ALA A 111 8.53 -19.77 8.22
C ALA A 111 8.98 -20.62 9.43
N VAL A 112 9.46 -20.01 10.51
CA VAL A 112 9.79 -20.74 11.75
C VAL A 112 8.51 -20.96 12.56
N PRO A 113 8.21 -22.19 13.01
CA PRO A 113 7.02 -22.49 13.82
C PRO A 113 7.17 -21.99 15.27
N SER A 114 7.14 -20.67 15.45
CA SER A 114 7.21 -20.02 16.76
C SER A 114 6.49 -18.67 16.76
N ASN A 115 5.52 -18.51 17.67
CA ASN A 115 4.68 -17.32 17.77
C ASN A 115 5.50 -16.04 18.01
N GLY A 116 6.51 -16.08 18.88
CA GLY A 116 7.38 -14.93 19.15
C GLY A 116 8.20 -14.54 17.91
N VAL A 117 8.75 -15.54 17.22
CA VAL A 117 9.55 -15.33 16.00
C VAL A 117 8.67 -14.80 14.87
N PHE A 118 7.41 -15.23 14.79
CA PHE A 118 6.44 -14.77 13.80
C PHE A 118 6.22 -13.25 13.87
N TYR A 119 5.97 -12.69 15.06
CA TYR A 119 5.79 -11.23 15.22
C TYR A 119 7.06 -10.43 14.87
N VAL A 120 8.24 -10.98 15.21
CA VAL A 120 9.53 -10.38 14.78
C VAL A 120 9.66 -10.42 13.26
N GLY A 121 9.25 -11.52 12.62
CA GLY A 121 9.19 -11.65 11.17
C GLY A 121 8.32 -10.58 10.52
N LEU A 122 7.11 -10.34 11.03
CA LEU A 122 6.22 -9.28 10.54
C LEU A 122 6.87 -7.90 10.64
N LEU A 123 7.55 -7.59 11.74
CA LEU A 123 8.27 -6.33 11.90
C LEU A 123 9.40 -6.18 10.87
N PHE A 124 10.16 -7.24 10.62
CA PHE A 124 11.22 -7.23 9.60
C PHE A 124 10.65 -7.00 8.21
N VAL A 125 9.56 -7.69 7.84
CA VAL A 125 8.90 -7.46 6.54
C VAL A 125 8.38 -6.01 6.46
N ALA A 126 7.75 -5.48 7.51
CA ALA A 126 7.24 -4.10 7.51
C ALA A 126 8.35 -3.05 7.33
N VAL A 127 9.45 -3.18 8.07
CA VAL A 127 10.62 -2.30 7.95
C VAL A 127 11.24 -2.42 6.56
N GLY A 128 11.48 -3.64 6.11
CA GLY A 128 12.06 -3.91 4.80
C GLY A 128 11.21 -3.35 3.65
N SER A 129 9.91 -3.62 3.63
CA SER A 129 9.01 -3.09 2.59
C SER A 129 8.91 -1.56 2.64
N GLY A 130 8.90 -0.95 3.83
CA GLY A 130 8.95 0.51 3.97
C GLY A 130 10.25 1.11 3.39
N LEU A 131 11.41 0.49 3.66
CA LEU A 131 12.68 0.88 3.06
C LEU A 131 12.69 0.70 1.53
N LEU A 132 12.10 -0.37 1.00
CA LEU A 132 12.17 -0.68 -0.43
C LEU A 132 11.29 0.26 -1.27
N LYS A 133 10.04 0.49 -0.86
CA LYS A 133 8.96 1.06 -1.70
C LYS A 133 9.28 2.43 -2.29
N SER A 134 9.79 3.34 -1.46
CA SER A 134 10.15 4.70 -1.87
C SER A 134 11.43 4.74 -2.71
N ASN A 135 12.38 3.87 -2.40
CA ASN A 135 13.70 3.86 -3.03
C ASN A 135 13.68 3.22 -4.42
N ILE A 136 13.00 2.09 -4.59
CA ILE A 136 12.94 1.42 -5.89
C ILE A 136 12.20 2.26 -6.94
N SER A 137 11.12 2.94 -6.54
CA SER A 137 10.36 3.87 -7.39
C SER A 137 11.22 5.06 -7.83
N THR A 138 12.07 5.57 -6.92
CA THR A 138 13.04 6.64 -7.24
C THR A 138 14.05 6.16 -8.29
N MET A 139 14.52 4.92 -8.17
CA MET A 139 15.45 4.33 -9.15
C MET A 139 14.85 4.17 -10.54
N VAL A 140 13.54 3.90 -10.66
CA VAL A 140 12.85 3.88 -11.97
C VAL A 140 12.95 5.26 -12.62
N GLY A 141 12.69 6.33 -11.86
CA GLY A 141 12.83 7.71 -12.34
C GLY A 141 14.24 8.05 -12.81
N HIS A 142 15.27 7.53 -12.14
CA HIS A 142 16.68 7.75 -12.50
C HIS A 142 17.12 7.11 -13.83
N LEU A 143 16.31 6.20 -14.41
CA LEU A 143 16.60 5.58 -15.71
C LEU A 143 16.34 6.52 -16.89
N TYR A 144 15.61 7.62 -16.68
CA TYR A 144 15.17 8.54 -17.72
C TYR A 144 15.89 9.88 -17.63
N ASN A 145 15.91 10.62 -18.74
CA ASN A 145 16.59 11.92 -18.84
C ASN A 145 15.77 13.06 -18.23
N GLY A 146 15.39 12.90 -16.95
CA GLY A 146 14.57 13.87 -16.23
C GLY A 146 13.06 13.65 -16.36
N PRO A 147 12.25 14.55 -15.78
CA PRO A 147 10.80 14.41 -15.73
C PRO A 147 10.13 14.49 -17.10
N ASP A 148 10.72 15.21 -18.07
CA ASP A 148 10.15 15.49 -19.38
C ASP A 148 10.48 14.43 -20.45
N ASP A 149 11.21 13.36 -20.09
CA ASP A 149 11.48 12.25 -21.03
C ASP A 149 10.16 11.55 -21.39
N PRO A 150 9.75 11.50 -22.67
CA PRO A 150 8.45 10.99 -23.08
C PRO A 150 8.26 9.49 -22.80
N ARG A 151 9.35 8.75 -22.53
CA ARG A 151 9.31 7.33 -22.18
C ARG A 151 9.07 7.09 -20.70
N ARG A 152 9.22 8.11 -19.85
CA ARG A 152 9.21 7.97 -18.39
C ARG A 152 7.88 7.42 -17.89
N ASP A 153 6.76 7.99 -18.32
CA ASP A 153 5.42 7.60 -17.89
C ASP A 153 5.05 6.17 -18.33
N GLY A 154 5.40 5.81 -19.57
CA GLY A 154 5.28 4.43 -20.06
C GLY A 154 6.14 3.47 -19.24
N GLY A 155 7.32 3.90 -18.80
CA GLY A 155 8.22 3.15 -17.94
C GLY A 155 7.63 2.84 -16.57
N PHE A 156 7.03 3.85 -15.92
CA PHE A 156 6.30 3.66 -14.67
C PHE A 156 5.07 2.77 -14.84
N THR A 157 4.41 2.83 -16.00
CA THR A 157 3.28 1.94 -16.34
C THR A 157 3.74 0.49 -16.42
N VAL A 158 4.84 0.20 -17.14
CA VAL A 158 5.43 -1.15 -17.21
C VAL A 158 5.85 -1.62 -15.81
N PHE A 159 6.49 -0.77 -15.01
CA PHE A 159 6.85 -1.08 -13.63
C PHE A 159 5.63 -1.45 -12.78
N TYR A 160 4.55 -0.68 -12.88
CA TYR A 160 3.29 -0.92 -12.17
C TYR A 160 2.60 -2.24 -12.60
N MET A 161 2.74 -2.65 -13.86
CA MET A 161 2.28 -3.98 -14.28
C MET A 161 3.00 -5.11 -13.55
N GLY A 162 4.28 -4.94 -13.21
CA GLY A 162 5.04 -5.90 -12.42
C GLY A 162 4.46 -6.08 -11.01
N ILE A 163 4.02 -4.99 -10.39
CA ILE A 163 3.35 -5.01 -9.08
C ILE A 163 2.09 -5.88 -9.13
N ASN A 164 1.21 -5.63 -10.11
CA ASN A 164 -0.04 -6.36 -10.24
C ASN A 164 0.16 -7.82 -10.62
N LEU A 165 1.17 -8.13 -11.44
CA LEU A 165 1.51 -9.51 -11.78
C LEU A 165 1.97 -10.30 -10.55
N GLY A 166 2.81 -9.70 -9.70
CA GLY A 166 3.22 -10.30 -8.43
C GLY A 166 2.03 -10.49 -7.48
N ALA A 167 1.18 -9.46 -7.34
CA ALA A 167 -0.02 -9.51 -6.51
C ALA A 167 -1.03 -10.57 -6.97
N PHE A 168 -1.17 -10.78 -8.28
CA PHE A 168 -2.05 -11.78 -8.87
C PHE A 168 -1.51 -13.21 -8.65
N ALA A 169 -0.23 -13.44 -8.95
CA ALA A 169 0.34 -14.78 -8.91
C ALA A 169 0.56 -15.29 -7.48
N ALA A 170 0.82 -14.41 -6.52
CA ALA A 170 1.22 -14.82 -5.18
C ALA A 170 0.14 -15.58 -4.38
N PRO A 171 -1.12 -15.12 -4.29
CA PRO A 171 -2.14 -15.88 -3.58
C PRO A 171 -2.48 -17.22 -4.25
N LEU A 172 -2.22 -17.35 -5.56
CA LEU A 172 -2.40 -18.60 -6.31
C LEU A 172 -1.29 -19.62 -6.03
N VAL A 173 -0.06 -19.16 -5.77
CA VAL A 173 1.09 -20.05 -5.51
C VAL A 173 1.33 -20.22 -4.01
N ILE A 174 1.71 -19.13 -3.34
CA ILE A 174 2.01 -19.13 -1.90
C ILE A 174 0.75 -19.46 -1.09
N GLY A 175 -0.39 -18.87 -1.48
CA GLY A 175 -1.66 -19.08 -0.79
C GLY A 175 -2.13 -20.54 -0.84
N THR A 176 -2.03 -21.17 -2.01
CA THR A 176 -2.37 -22.60 -2.20
C THR A 176 -1.48 -23.52 -1.37
N VAL A 177 -0.16 -23.30 -1.39
CA VAL A 177 0.75 -24.14 -0.61
C VAL A 177 0.56 -23.89 0.89
N GLY A 178 0.35 -22.65 1.32
CA GLY A 178 0.12 -22.31 2.72
C GLY A 178 -1.12 -22.99 3.29
N GLN A 179 -2.26 -22.90 2.60
CA GLN A 179 -3.54 -23.45 3.07
C GLN A 179 -3.66 -24.97 2.89
N ASN A 180 -3.23 -25.51 1.75
CA ASN A 180 -3.50 -26.92 1.43
C ASN A 180 -2.37 -27.86 1.87
N VAL A 181 -1.17 -27.33 2.14
CA VAL A 181 0.00 -28.15 2.50
C VAL A 181 0.50 -27.78 3.88
N ASN A 182 1.00 -26.56 4.06
CA ASN A 182 1.51 -26.09 5.35
C ASN A 182 1.79 -24.58 5.33
N TRP A 183 1.30 -23.87 6.37
CA TRP A 183 1.46 -22.42 6.54
C TRP A 183 2.92 -21.94 6.45
N HIS A 184 3.83 -22.63 7.15
CA HIS A 184 5.24 -22.27 7.20
C HIS A 184 5.95 -22.51 5.87
N ILE A 185 5.57 -23.53 5.11
CA ILE A 185 6.06 -23.72 3.74
C ILE A 185 5.57 -22.58 2.84
N GLY A 186 4.33 -22.13 3.01
CA GLY A 186 3.83 -20.92 2.34
C GLY A 186 4.69 -19.69 2.63
N PHE A 187 5.00 -19.42 3.90
CA PHE A 187 5.91 -18.32 4.28
C PHE A 187 7.34 -18.53 3.76
N ALA A 188 7.84 -19.76 3.72
CA ALA A 188 9.14 -20.09 3.14
C ALA A 188 9.17 -19.81 1.63
N LEU A 189 8.08 -20.08 0.90
CA LEU A 189 7.97 -19.73 -0.53
C LEU A 189 7.98 -18.22 -0.75
N ALA A 190 7.40 -17.42 0.16
CA ALA A 190 7.55 -15.97 0.12
C ALA A 190 9.03 -15.57 0.29
N ALA A 191 9.78 -16.22 1.20
CA ALA A 191 11.22 -15.98 1.34
C ALA A 191 12.00 -16.34 0.06
N VAL A 192 11.65 -17.45 -0.59
CA VAL A 192 12.25 -17.86 -1.88
C VAL A 192 11.96 -16.81 -2.97
N GLY A 193 10.72 -16.34 -3.07
CA GLY A 193 10.37 -15.27 -4.01
C GLY A 193 11.21 -14.01 -3.78
N MET A 194 11.33 -13.57 -2.53
CA MET A 194 12.16 -12.41 -2.18
C MET A 194 13.66 -12.66 -2.46
N ALA A 195 14.17 -13.87 -2.22
CA ALA A 195 15.55 -14.25 -2.53
C ALA A 195 15.84 -14.16 -4.04
N ILE A 196 14.88 -14.60 -4.88
CA ILE A 196 14.97 -14.45 -6.34
C ILE A 196 14.98 -12.97 -6.71
N GLY A 197 14.06 -12.16 -6.15
CA GLY A 197 14.03 -10.72 -6.38
C GLY A 197 15.33 -10.01 -6.00
N LEU A 198 15.89 -10.32 -4.82
CA LEU A 198 17.16 -9.77 -4.36
C LEU A 198 18.33 -10.22 -5.25
N GLY A 199 18.39 -11.51 -5.62
CA GLY A 199 19.40 -12.02 -6.54
C GLY A 199 19.36 -11.31 -7.90
N GLN A 200 18.16 -11.14 -8.47
CA GLN A 200 17.95 -10.39 -9.71
C GLN A 200 18.40 -8.93 -9.58
N PHE A 201 18.09 -8.27 -8.46
CA PHE A 201 18.52 -6.90 -8.20
C PHE A 201 20.05 -6.78 -8.16
N LEU A 202 20.71 -7.66 -7.41
CA LEU A 202 22.17 -7.65 -7.23
C LEU A 202 22.90 -7.95 -8.56
N LEU A 203 22.44 -8.94 -9.33
CA LEU A 203 23.01 -9.27 -10.63
C LEU A 203 22.71 -8.20 -11.70
N GLY A 204 21.52 -7.60 -11.61
CA GLY A 204 21.05 -6.58 -12.53
C GLY A 204 21.56 -5.17 -12.23
N THR A 205 22.19 -4.95 -11.07
CA THR A 205 22.60 -3.62 -10.56
C THR A 205 23.49 -2.83 -11.54
N ARG A 206 24.28 -3.54 -12.34
CA ARG A 206 25.14 -2.95 -13.39
C ARG A 206 24.36 -2.23 -14.51
N HIS A 207 23.08 -2.52 -14.69
CA HIS A 207 22.23 -1.88 -15.69
C HIS A 207 21.47 -0.67 -15.12
N LEU A 208 21.67 -0.33 -13.85
CA LEU A 208 20.98 0.75 -13.15
C LEU A 208 21.79 2.05 -13.23
N SER A 209 21.09 3.18 -13.26
CA SER A 209 21.68 4.52 -13.30
C SER A 209 22.60 4.77 -12.11
N GLU A 210 23.80 5.33 -12.35
CA GLU A 210 24.77 5.69 -11.31
C GLU A 210 24.21 6.70 -10.31
N LYS A 211 23.24 7.53 -10.74
CA LYS A 211 22.49 8.45 -9.85
C LYS A 211 21.88 7.74 -8.65
N SER A 212 21.49 6.48 -8.82
CA SER A 212 20.90 5.67 -7.73
C SER A 212 21.91 5.25 -6.66
N SER A 213 23.21 5.35 -6.90
CA SER A 213 24.26 5.07 -5.91
C SER A 213 24.68 6.31 -5.13
N VAL A 214 24.29 7.50 -5.58
CA VAL A 214 24.61 8.77 -4.93
C VAL A 214 23.62 9.02 -3.80
N VAL A 215 24.11 9.52 -2.66
CA VAL A 215 23.26 10.05 -1.58
C VAL A 215 22.89 11.49 -1.96
N PRO A 216 21.62 11.79 -2.27
CA PRO A 216 21.23 13.12 -2.76
C PRO A 216 21.53 14.27 -1.80
N LYS A 217 21.32 14.05 -0.50
CA LYS A 217 21.48 15.07 0.56
C LYS A 217 22.14 14.43 1.78
N PRO A 218 23.44 14.14 1.74
CA PRO A 218 24.12 13.43 2.83
C PRO A 218 24.06 14.23 4.13
N LEU A 219 23.85 13.53 5.25
CA LEU A 219 23.95 14.14 6.58
C LEU A 219 25.39 14.58 6.85
N ASP A 220 25.55 15.78 7.41
CA ASP A 220 26.84 16.17 7.96
C ASP A 220 27.17 15.36 9.23
N ALA A 221 28.42 15.47 9.71
CA ALA A 221 28.88 14.71 10.86
C ALA A 221 28.10 15.03 12.15
N ALA A 222 27.70 16.29 12.34
CA ALA A 222 26.98 16.74 13.53
C ALA A 222 25.52 16.28 13.50
N GLU A 223 24.84 16.40 12.36
CA GLU A 223 23.49 15.89 12.11
C GLU A 223 23.44 14.37 12.27
N ARG A 224 24.45 13.65 11.75
CA ARG A 224 24.55 12.19 11.90
C ARG A 224 24.71 11.79 13.36
N ALA A 225 25.61 12.44 14.10
CA ALA A 225 25.82 12.18 15.51
C ALA A 225 24.57 12.50 16.35
N ALA A 226 23.91 13.64 16.08
CA ALA A 226 22.69 14.03 16.75
C ALA A 226 21.52 13.07 16.46
N THR A 227 21.38 12.63 15.21
CA THR A 227 20.36 11.66 14.80
C THR A 227 20.59 10.32 15.48
N LEU A 228 21.83 9.79 15.43
CA LEU A 228 22.17 8.53 16.08
C LEU A 228 21.93 8.60 17.59
N LYS A 229 22.37 9.68 18.25
CA LYS A 229 22.14 9.90 19.68
C LYS A 229 20.64 9.90 20.02
N LYS A 230 19.82 10.64 19.27
CA LYS A 230 18.37 10.68 19.47
C LYS A 230 17.75 9.30 19.27
N SER A 231 18.11 8.59 18.20
CA SER A 231 17.61 7.24 17.92
C SER A 231 17.99 6.25 19.03
N MET A 232 19.23 6.29 19.52
CA MET A 232 19.69 5.44 20.62
C MET A 232 18.97 5.76 21.93
N ILE A 233 18.71 7.03 22.24
CA ILE A 233 17.94 7.43 23.42
C ILE A 233 16.52 6.87 23.32
N TRP A 234 15.84 7.06 22.19
CA TRP A 234 14.48 6.53 22.01
C TRP A 234 14.43 5.01 22.04
N LEU A 235 15.44 4.33 21.46
CA LEU A 235 15.56 2.88 21.55
C LEU A 235 15.77 2.43 23.00
N LEU A 236 16.64 3.10 23.76
CA LEU A 236 16.87 2.79 25.17
C LEU A 236 15.61 2.99 25.99
N ILE A 237 14.87 4.10 25.77
CA ILE A 237 13.59 4.36 26.42
C ILE A 237 12.61 3.22 26.12
N ALA A 238 12.48 2.82 24.86
CA ALA A 238 11.59 1.73 24.48
C ALA A 238 12.02 0.40 25.13
N VAL A 239 13.31 0.05 25.10
CA VAL A 239 13.83 -1.18 25.72
C VAL A 239 13.60 -1.20 27.23
N VAL A 240 13.89 -0.11 27.93
CA VAL A 240 13.66 -0.01 29.38
C VAL A 240 12.16 -0.10 29.69
N PHE A 241 11.33 0.63 28.95
CA PHE A 241 9.89 0.61 29.12
C PHE A 241 9.30 -0.80 28.93
N TYR A 242 9.59 -1.45 27.80
CA TYR A 242 9.09 -2.80 27.53
C TYR A 242 9.74 -3.85 28.46
N GLY A 243 10.98 -3.64 28.89
CA GLY A 243 11.63 -4.46 29.91
C GLY A 243 10.88 -4.42 31.25
N ILE A 244 10.41 -3.23 31.67
CA ILE A 244 9.55 -3.09 32.85
C ILE A 244 8.20 -3.77 32.62
N VAL A 245 7.51 -3.51 31.50
CA VAL A 245 6.18 -4.09 31.19
C VAL A 245 6.22 -5.63 31.19
N VAL A 246 7.26 -6.21 30.59
CA VAL A 246 7.47 -7.67 30.61
C VAL A 246 7.82 -8.15 32.02
N GLY A 247 8.71 -7.44 32.72
CA GLY A 247 9.13 -7.78 34.09
C GLY A 247 8.00 -7.72 35.11
N THR A 248 6.98 -6.87 34.90
CA THR A 248 5.79 -6.77 35.75
C THR A 248 4.70 -7.79 35.40
N GLY A 249 4.88 -8.59 34.34
CA GLY A 249 3.89 -9.58 33.89
C GLY A 249 2.61 -8.98 33.31
N THR A 250 2.60 -7.69 32.98
CA THR A 250 1.43 -6.96 32.44
C THR A 250 1.42 -6.87 30.92
N TYR A 251 2.38 -7.53 30.26
CA TYR A 251 2.51 -7.54 28.81
C TYR A 251 1.31 -8.21 28.14
N THR A 252 0.83 -7.56 27.08
CA THR A 252 -0.21 -7.99 26.16
C THR A 252 0.17 -7.47 24.78
N LEU A 253 -0.40 -8.05 23.73
CA LEU A 253 -0.11 -7.61 22.36
C LEU A 253 -0.50 -6.14 22.11
N ASN A 254 -1.51 -5.65 22.84
CA ASN A 254 -1.98 -4.26 22.79
C ASN A 254 -0.90 -3.24 23.19
N TRP A 255 0.08 -3.63 24.03
CA TRP A 255 1.21 -2.75 24.37
C TRP A 255 2.07 -2.41 23.16
N VAL A 256 2.05 -3.21 22.10
CA VAL A 256 2.75 -2.92 20.84
C VAL A 256 1.78 -2.36 19.80
N MET A 257 0.60 -2.97 19.67
CA MET A 257 -0.36 -2.62 18.62
C MET A 257 -0.94 -1.22 18.78
N VAL A 258 -1.44 -0.87 19.98
CA VAL A 258 -2.12 0.42 20.20
C VAL A 258 -1.16 1.60 19.98
N PRO A 259 0.08 1.62 20.51
CA PRO A 259 1.01 2.71 20.21
C PRO A 259 1.32 2.86 18.72
N LEU A 260 1.48 1.76 17.97
CA LEU A 260 1.72 1.83 16.53
C LEU A 260 0.53 2.43 15.77
N MET A 261 -0.70 2.05 16.12
CA MET A 261 -1.91 2.64 15.52
C MET A 261 -2.03 4.12 15.89
N LEU A 262 -1.78 4.49 17.15
CA LEU A 262 -1.80 5.89 17.59
C LEU A 262 -0.74 6.72 16.86
N ILE A 263 0.48 6.19 16.67
CA ILE A 263 1.50 6.83 15.82
C ILE A 263 0.98 6.98 14.39
N GLY A 264 0.31 5.96 13.86
CA GLY A 264 -0.33 5.97 12.54
C GLY A 264 -1.37 7.07 12.36
N LEU A 265 -2.01 7.56 13.43
CA LEU A 265 -2.93 8.70 13.41
C LEU A 265 -2.25 10.04 13.72
N ILE A 266 -1.33 10.04 14.69
CA ILE A 266 -0.65 11.25 15.16
C ILE A 266 0.32 11.79 14.10
N VAL A 267 1.12 10.93 13.46
CA VAL A 267 2.12 11.35 12.47
C VAL A 267 1.49 12.10 11.28
N PRO A 268 0.42 11.61 10.63
CA PRO A 268 -0.23 12.37 9.56
C PRO A 268 -0.75 13.73 10.02
N ILE A 269 -1.37 13.81 11.20
CA ILE A 269 -1.87 15.08 11.78
C ILE A 269 -0.70 16.04 12.02
N MET A 270 0.40 15.56 12.59
CA MET A 270 1.60 16.36 12.84
C MET A 270 2.24 16.85 11.54
N VAL A 271 2.36 16.00 10.53
CA VAL A 271 2.97 16.35 9.24
C VAL A 271 2.13 17.39 8.49
N LEU A 272 0.82 17.15 8.34
CA LEU A 272 -0.10 18.10 7.71
C LEU A 272 -0.19 19.41 8.50
N GLY A 273 -0.24 19.32 9.83
CA GLY A 273 -0.25 20.47 10.72
C GLY A 273 1.04 21.31 10.61
N ARG A 274 2.21 20.67 10.51
CA ARG A 274 3.50 21.34 10.30
C ARG A 274 3.52 22.06 8.95
N ILE A 275 3.12 21.39 7.87
CA ILE A 275 3.10 21.98 6.53
C ILE A 275 2.13 23.16 6.49
N LYS A 276 0.94 23.02 7.07
CA LYS A 276 -0.07 24.10 7.10
C LYS A 276 0.36 25.33 7.90
N ARG A 277 1.16 25.15 8.96
CA ARG A 277 1.64 26.24 9.83
C ARG A 277 2.94 26.89 9.35
N ASP A 278 3.50 26.40 8.23
CA ASP A 278 4.73 26.95 7.69
C ASP A 278 4.49 28.34 7.09
N LYS A 279 5.08 29.35 7.74
CA LYS A 279 4.94 30.77 7.36
C LYS A 279 5.72 31.13 6.09
N GLU A 280 6.60 30.26 5.62
CA GLU A 280 7.31 30.47 4.35
C GLU A 280 6.44 30.12 3.12
N LEU A 281 5.31 29.43 3.32
CA LEU A 281 4.39 29.12 2.24
C LEU A 281 3.54 30.34 1.86
N THR A 282 3.37 30.53 0.56
CA THR A 282 2.47 31.56 0.02
C THR A 282 1.01 31.30 0.41
N SER A 283 0.17 32.33 0.41
CA SER A 283 -1.28 32.18 0.66
C SER A 283 -1.94 31.18 -0.29
N ALA A 284 -1.47 31.12 -1.54
CA ALA A 284 -1.94 30.15 -2.53
C ALA A 284 -1.55 28.71 -2.16
N GLU A 285 -0.31 28.47 -1.73
CA GLU A 285 0.13 27.15 -1.26
C GLU A 285 -0.59 26.72 0.02
N GLN A 286 -0.82 27.63 0.97
CA GLN A 286 -1.59 27.33 2.18
C GLN A 286 -3.05 26.97 1.87
N SER A 287 -3.65 27.65 0.88
CA SER A 287 -4.98 27.31 0.37
C SER A 287 -4.99 25.90 -0.23
N LYS A 288 -4.01 25.57 -1.08
CA LYS A 288 -3.83 24.22 -1.64
C LYS A 288 -3.66 23.17 -0.55
N VAL A 289 -2.82 23.39 0.47
CA VAL A 289 -2.68 22.46 1.61
C VAL A 289 -4.02 22.25 2.32
N SER A 290 -4.82 23.31 2.49
CA SER A 290 -6.15 23.20 3.11
C SER A 290 -7.13 22.40 2.25
N GLY A 291 -7.07 22.55 0.92
CA GLY A 291 -7.81 21.71 -0.01
C GLY A 291 -7.34 20.25 0.01
N TYR A 292 -6.03 20.02 0.14
CA TYR A 292 -5.43 18.69 0.16
C TYR A 292 -5.89 17.87 1.38
N ILE A 293 -6.09 18.51 2.53
CA ILE A 293 -6.61 17.82 3.74
C ILE A 293 -7.95 17.14 3.46
N TRP A 294 -8.82 17.70 2.60
CA TRP A 294 -10.06 17.03 2.19
C TRP A 294 -9.78 15.73 1.43
N PHE A 295 -8.86 15.75 0.48
CA PHE A 295 -8.46 14.57 -0.28
C PHE A 295 -7.77 13.53 0.61
N PHE A 296 -6.97 13.97 1.59
CA PHE A 296 -6.33 13.09 2.56
C PHE A 296 -7.36 12.35 3.41
N VAL A 297 -8.34 13.05 3.99
CA VAL A 297 -9.40 12.43 4.80
C VAL A 297 -10.26 11.50 3.94
N ALA A 298 -10.61 11.92 2.72
CA ALA A 298 -11.33 11.07 1.77
C ALA A 298 -10.56 9.80 1.43
N ALA A 299 -9.24 9.90 1.19
CA ALA A 299 -8.39 8.74 0.95
C ALA A 299 -8.31 7.84 2.19
N ALA A 300 -8.18 8.40 3.40
CA ALA A 300 -8.13 7.61 4.63
C ALA A 300 -9.40 6.79 4.86
N VAL A 301 -10.59 7.38 4.63
CA VAL A 301 -11.88 6.66 4.70
C VAL A 301 -11.97 5.58 3.62
N PHE A 302 -11.49 5.87 2.40
CA PHE A 302 -11.47 4.87 1.32
C PHE A 302 -10.61 3.67 1.70
N TRP A 303 -9.37 3.90 2.13
CA TRP A 303 -8.42 2.84 2.47
C TRP A 303 -8.83 2.05 3.72
N MET A 304 -9.46 2.70 4.70
CA MET A 304 -10.03 2.06 5.91
C MET A 304 -10.96 0.89 5.57
N ILE A 305 -11.77 1.02 4.52
CA ILE A 305 -12.70 -0.03 4.07
C ILE A 305 -12.05 -0.91 3.01
N TYR A 306 -11.28 -0.33 2.09
CA TYR A 306 -10.65 -1.06 1.00
C TYR A 306 -9.69 -2.15 1.51
N ASP A 307 -8.83 -1.82 2.49
CA ASP A 307 -7.82 -2.75 2.99
C ASP A 307 -8.39 -3.87 3.87
N GLN A 308 -9.65 -3.75 4.31
CA GLN A 308 -10.41 -4.85 4.94
C GLN A 308 -10.66 -6.03 3.98
N GLY A 309 -10.47 -5.85 2.67
CA GLY A 309 -10.49 -6.94 1.72
C GLY A 309 -9.51 -8.07 2.08
N GLY A 310 -8.31 -7.73 2.55
CA GLY A 310 -7.34 -8.74 2.98
C GLY A 310 -7.42 -9.10 4.46
N SER A 311 -8.41 -8.64 5.21
CA SER A 311 -8.66 -9.07 6.60
C SER A 311 -10.10 -9.51 6.80
N THR A 312 -11.02 -8.59 7.11
CA THR A 312 -12.44 -8.84 7.36
C THR A 312 -13.06 -9.74 6.28
N LEU A 313 -12.93 -9.38 5.00
CA LEU A 313 -13.51 -10.19 3.91
C LEU A 313 -12.82 -11.54 3.74
N SER A 314 -11.53 -11.65 4.08
CA SER A 314 -10.81 -12.92 4.02
C SER A 314 -11.23 -13.87 5.13
N ILE A 315 -11.42 -13.36 6.35
CA ILE A 315 -11.92 -14.16 7.48
C ILE A 315 -13.39 -14.54 7.28
N PHE A 316 -14.20 -13.62 6.73
CA PHE A 316 -15.56 -13.95 6.31
C PHE A 316 -15.56 -15.06 5.23
N ALA A 317 -14.67 -14.98 4.24
CA ALA A 317 -14.57 -15.98 3.19
C ALA A 317 -14.19 -17.37 3.74
N ASP A 318 -13.27 -17.41 4.70
CA ASP A 318 -12.83 -18.64 5.35
C ASP A 318 -13.96 -19.37 6.08
N SER A 319 -14.80 -18.60 6.75
CA SER A 319 -15.91 -19.13 7.55
C SER A 319 -17.19 -19.38 6.74
N HIS A 320 -17.50 -18.52 5.77
CA HIS A 320 -18.83 -18.49 5.14
C HIS A 320 -18.83 -18.56 3.61
N ALA A 321 -17.69 -18.58 2.91
CA ALA A 321 -17.73 -18.75 1.44
C ALA A 321 -17.74 -20.22 1.02
N ASN A 322 -18.57 -20.54 0.03
CA ASN A 322 -18.44 -21.80 -0.70
C ASN A 322 -17.28 -21.68 -1.69
N THR A 323 -16.15 -22.30 -1.36
CA THR A 323 -14.93 -22.28 -2.16
C THR A 323 -14.84 -23.42 -3.17
N SER A 324 -15.99 -23.83 -3.71
CA SER A 324 -16.10 -24.82 -4.79
C SER A 324 -16.84 -24.22 -5.99
N VAL A 325 -16.27 -24.32 -7.17
CA VAL A 325 -16.87 -23.85 -8.43
C VAL A 325 -16.77 -24.96 -9.48
N PHE A 326 -17.91 -25.38 -10.03
CA PHE A 326 -17.98 -26.52 -10.97
C PHE A 326 -17.32 -27.81 -10.46
N GLY A 327 -17.34 -28.05 -9.14
CA GLY A 327 -16.72 -29.23 -8.52
C GLY A 327 -15.21 -29.12 -8.31
N TRP A 328 -14.61 -27.95 -8.56
CA TRP A 328 -13.23 -27.64 -8.23
C TRP A 328 -13.15 -26.77 -6.98
N ASP A 329 -12.48 -27.31 -5.96
CA ASP A 329 -12.21 -26.59 -4.72
C ASP A 329 -10.97 -25.69 -4.88
N PHE A 330 -11.02 -24.51 -4.29
CA PHE A 330 -9.90 -23.57 -4.27
C PHE A 330 -9.71 -22.97 -2.86
N PRO A 331 -8.48 -22.57 -2.49
CA PRO A 331 -8.22 -21.97 -1.19
C PRO A 331 -8.72 -20.52 -1.14
N VAL A 332 -9.07 -20.05 0.05
CA VAL A 332 -9.64 -18.72 0.32
C VAL A 332 -8.70 -17.60 -0.14
N SER A 333 -7.38 -17.85 -0.13
CA SER A 333 -6.39 -16.84 -0.57
C SER A 333 -6.61 -16.37 -2.00
N TRP A 334 -7.21 -17.19 -2.87
CA TRP A 334 -7.41 -16.84 -4.28
C TRP A 334 -8.30 -15.60 -4.48
N PHE A 335 -9.17 -15.29 -3.50
CA PHE A 335 -9.93 -14.04 -3.54
C PHE A 335 -9.03 -12.80 -3.59
N GLN A 336 -7.83 -12.85 -3.00
CA GLN A 336 -6.87 -11.74 -3.05
C GLN A 336 -6.29 -11.53 -4.46
N SER A 337 -6.38 -12.51 -5.35
CA SER A 337 -5.99 -12.37 -6.77
C SER A 337 -7.07 -11.68 -7.63
N VAL A 338 -8.30 -11.53 -7.12
CA VAL A 338 -9.42 -10.92 -7.87
C VAL A 338 -9.17 -9.43 -8.11
N ASN A 339 -8.70 -8.69 -7.10
CA ASN A 339 -8.38 -7.27 -7.27
C ASN A 339 -7.31 -7.02 -8.35
N PRO A 340 -6.09 -7.59 -8.31
CA PRO A 340 -5.06 -7.28 -9.29
C PRO A 340 -5.44 -7.73 -10.72
N VAL A 341 -6.19 -8.83 -10.91
CA VAL A 341 -6.65 -9.20 -12.26
C VAL A 341 -7.66 -8.20 -12.81
N ILE A 342 -8.56 -7.68 -11.97
CA ILE A 342 -9.53 -6.65 -12.37
C ILE A 342 -8.80 -5.32 -12.65
N ILE A 343 -7.79 -4.93 -11.86
CA ILE A 343 -6.96 -3.75 -12.14
C ILE A 343 -6.31 -3.90 -13.53
N MET A 344 -5.64 -5.03 -13.80
CA MET A 344 -4.98 -5.24 -15.09
C MET A 344 -5.97 -5.23 -16.27
N ALA A 345 -7.17 -5.77 -16.08
CA ALA A 345 -8.21 -5.79 -17.12
C ALA A 345 -8.86 -4.42 -17.34
N LEU A 346 -9.16 -3.68 -16.27
CA LEU A 346 -10.00 -2.48 -16.33
C LEU A 346 -9.21 -1.16 -16.30
N ALA A 347 -7.96 -1.12 -15.83
CA ALA A 347 -7.19 0.12 -15.82
C ALA A 347 -7.02 0.74 -17.22
N PRO A 348 -6.71 -0.03 -18.30
CA PRO A 348 -6.66 0.52 -19.66
C PRO A 348 -8.04 1.03 -20.11
N VAL A 349 -9.11 0.31 -19.75
CA VAL A 349 -10.49 0.69 -20.10
C VAL A 349 -10.89 1.99 -19.40
N ALA A 350 -10.61 2.12 -18.11
CA ALA A 350 -10.85 3.34 -17.35
C ALA A 350 -10.08 4.53 -17.95
N ALA A 351 -8.81 4.35 -18.30
CA ALA A 351 -8.01 5.39 -18.96
C ALA A 351 -8.63 5.82 -20.31
N MET A 352 -9.09 4.86 -21.13
CA MET A 352 -9.78 5.15 -22.39
C MET A 352 -11.09 5.92 -22.18
N ILE A 353 -11.88 5.56 -21.16
CA ILE A 353 -13.10 6.27 -20.78
C ILE A 353 -12.79 7.71 -20.39
N TRP A 354 -11.79 7.93 -19.54
CA TRP A 354 -11.39 9.28 -19.13
C TRP A 354 -10.92 10.14 -20.30
N LEU A 355 -10.09 9.59 -21.18
CA LEU A 355 -9.64 10.29 -22.39
C LEU A 355 -10.80 10.60 -23.34
N ALA A 356 -11.76 9.69 -23.50
CA ALA A 356 -12.94 9.91 -24.34
C ALA A 356 -13.85 11.02 -23.78
N LEU A 357 -14.02 11.08 -22.46
CA LEU A 357 -14.76 12.14 -21.77
C LEU A 357 -14.01 13.47 -21.82
N ALA A 358 -12.69 13.47 -21.66
CA ALA A 358 -11.84 14.65 -21.76
C ALA A 358 -11.93 15.30 -23.15
N ARG A 359 -11.88 14.50 -24.22
CA ARG A 359 -12.07 14.99 -25.61
C ARG A 359 -13.45 15.65 -25.84
N LYS A 360 -14.44 15.30 -25.03
CA LYS A 360 -15.80 15.88 -25.07
C LYS A 360 -15.99 17.01 -24.04
N GLY A 361 -14.95 17.40 -23.29
CA GLY A 361 -15.05 18.38 -22.21
C GLY A 361 -15.94 17.92 -21.04
N LYS A 362 -16.16 16.61 -20.89
CA LYS A 362 -17.05 16.00 -19.89
C LYS A 362 -16.30 15.14 -18.86
N GLU A 363 -14.98 15.27 -18.79
CA GLU A 363 -14.21 14.54 -17.78
C GLU A 363 -14.63 14.98 -16.37
N PRO A 364 -14.99 14.05 -15.46
CA PRO A 364 -15.29 14.40 -14.08
C PRO A 364 -14.06 15.01 -13.41
N SER A 365 -14.26 16.11 -12.68
CA SER A 365 -13.17 16.74 -11.93
C SER A 365 -12.59 15.79 -10.87
N THR A 366 -11.35 16.03 -10.45
CA THR A 366 -10.68 15.22 -9.43
C THR A 366 -11.52 15.01 -8.16
N VAL A 367 -12.18 16.08 -7.66
CA VAL A 367 -13.10 16.00 -6.52
C VAL A 367 -14.27 15.03 -6.77
N THR A 368 -14.82 15.04 -7.99
CA THR A 368 -15.92 14.15 -8.38
C THR A 368 -15.46 12.70 -8.46
N LYS A 369 -14.26 12.45 -8.97
CA LYS A 369 -13.69 11.10 -9.03
C LYS A 369 -13.42 10.54 -7.61
N PHE A 370 -12.91 11.35 -6.69
CA PHE A 370 -12.79 10.98 -5.26
C PHE A 370 -14.14 10.66 -4.61
N SER A 371 -15.14 11.50 -4.86
CA SER A 371 -16.50 11.26 -4.38
C SER A 371 -17.08 9.94 -4.92
N LEU A 372 -16.87 9.65 -6.21
CA LEU A 372 -17.29 8.40 -6.83
C LEU A 372 -16.57 7.20 -6.21
N GLY A 373 -15.26 7.30 -5.96
CA GLY A 373 -14.50 6.26 -5.26
C GLY A 373 -15.04 5.97 -3.87
N LEU A 374 -15.35 7.01 -3.10
CA LEU A 374 -15.96 6.90 -1.76
C LEU A 374 -17.38 6.31 -1.80
N ALA A 375 -18.18 6.68 -2.79
CA ALA A 375 -19.50 6.09 -2.96
C ALA A 375 -19.38 4.60 -3.31
N LEU A 376 -18.48 4.23 -4.23
CA LEU A 376 -18.28 2.84 -4.66
C LEU A 376 -17.73 1.97 -3.54
N ILE A 377 -16.77 2.44 -2.74
CA ILE A 377 -16.27 1.66 -1.60
C ILE A 377 -17.37 1.44 -0.54
N GLY A 378 -18.22 2.44 -0.27
CA GLY A 378 -19.38 2.26 0.60
C GLY A 378 -20.43 1.30 0.00
N ILE A 379 -20.71 1.40 -1.30
CA ILE A 379 -21.57 0.46 -2.02
C ILE A 379 -21.04 -0.98 -1.92
N SER A 380 -19.72 -1.19 -1.98
CA SER A 380 -19.14 -2.52 -1.83
C SER A 380 -19.47 -3.16 -0.47
N PHE A 381 -19.52 -2.38 0.60
CA PHE A 381 -19.91 -2.87 1.93
C PHE A 381 -21.42 -3.00 2.08
N PHE A 382 -22.24 -2.19 1.39
CA PHE A 382 -23.66 -2.48 1.26
C PHE A 382 -23.91 -3.82 0.55
N VAL A 383 -23.12 -4.13 -0.49
CA VAL A 383 -23.16 -5.44 -1.14
C VAL A 383 -22.70 -6.53 -0.16
N PHE A 384 -21.70 -6.28 0.68
CA PHE A 384 -21.23 -7.22 1.72
C PHE A 384 -22.29 -7.57 2.77
N LEU A 385 -23.23 -6.66 3.09
CA LEU A 385 -24.35 -6.98 4.00
C LEU A 385 -25.23 -8.13 3.47
N LEU A 386 -25.34 -8.31 2.16
CA LEU A 386 -26.17 -9.34 1.54
C LEU A 386 -25.65 -10.76 1.87
N PRO A 387 -24.41 -11.15 1.52
CA PRO A 387 -23.88 -12.44 1.93
C PRO A 387 -23.73 -12.55 3.45
N LEU A 388 -23.44 -11.46 4.16
CA LEU A 388 -23.28 -11.51 5.62
C LEU A 388 -24.57 -11.91 6.33
N THR A 389 -25.71 -11.39 5.88
CA THR A 389 -27.03 -11.75 6.42
C THR A 389 -27.56 -13.06 5.85
N ALA A 390 -27.26 -13.38 4.59
CA ALA A 390 -27.69 -14.60 3.93
C ALA A 390 -26.90 -15.84 4.38
N ALA A 391 -25.67 -15.66 4.87
CA ALA A 391 -24.85 -16.76 5.36
C ALA A 391 -25.53 -17.47 6.52
N GLY A 392 -26.00 -16.75 7.55
CA GLY A 392 -26.47 -17.40 8.78
C GLY A 392 -25.40 -18.36 9.29
N ASP A 393 -25.77 -19.62 9.50
CA ASP A 393 -24.83 -20.71 9.85
C ASP A 393 -24.28 -21.47 8.62
N GLY A 394 -24.63 -21.04 7.40
CA GLY A 394 -24.31 -21.69 6.13
C GLY A 394 -23.26 -20.97 5.29
N LYS A 395 -22.98 -21.55 4.11
CA LYS A 395 -22.03 -20.98 3.13
C LYS A 395 -22.75 -20.23 2.01
N VAL A 396 -22.20 -19.11 1.58
CA VAL A 396 -22.68 -18.28 0.46
C VAL A 396 -21.87 -18.49 -0.81
N SER A 397 -22.46 -18.11 -1.94
CA SER A 397 -21.80 -18.15 -3.25
C SER A 397 -20.50 -17.32 -3.26
N PRO A 398 -19.40 -17.82 -3.85
CA PRO A 398 -18.12 -17.10 -3.95
C PRO A 398 -18.24 -15.84 -4.82
N TRP A 399 -19.25 -15.77 -5.70
CA TRP A 399 -19.50 -14.61 -6.57
C TRP A 399 -19.86 -13.35 -5.80
N TRP A 400 -20.36 -13.46 -4.56
CA TRP A 400 -20.57 -12.29 -3.70
C TRP A 400 -19.25 -11.57 -3.41
N LEU A 401 -18.22 -12.33 -3.02
CA LEU A 401 -16.89 -11.78 -2.76
C LEU A 401 -16.28 -11.20 -4.04
N VAL A 402 -16.41 -11.91 -5.18
CA VAL A 402 -15.95 -11.40 -6.48
C VAL A 402 -16.63 -10.06 -6.81
N LEU A 403 -17.94 -9.93 -6.58
CA LEU A 403 -18.67 -8.69 -6.80
C LEU A 403 -18.20 -7.57 -5.87
N ILE A 404 -17.97 -7.87 -4.58
CA ILE A 404 -17.45 -6.88 -3.62
C ILE A 404 -16.08 -6.38 -4.09
N TYR A 405 -15.12 -7.28 -4.36
CA TYR A 405 -13.80 -6.90 -4.87
C TYR A 405 -13.88 -6.15 -6.20
N PHE A 406 -14.80 -6.53 -7.09
CA PHE A 406 -15.02 -5.82 -8.34
C PHE A 406 -15.44 -4.35 -8.10
N VAL A 407 -16.45 -4.12 -7.25
CA VAL A 407 -16.91 -2.76 -6.92
C VAL A 407 -15.79 -1.97 -6.23
N GLN A 408 -15.05 -2.57 -5.30
CA GLN A 408 -13.90 -1.95 -4.65
C GLN A 408 -12.83 -1.54 -5.65
N THR A 409 -12.50 -2.43 -6.59
CA THR A 409 -11.48 -2.18 -7.62
C THR A 409 -11.90 -1.09 -8.58
N VAL A 410 -13.17 -1.07 -9.02
CA VAL A 410 -13.69 0.04 -9.82
C VAL A 410 -13.59 1.36 -9.04
N GLY A 411 -13.92 1.36 -7.74
CA GLY A 411 -13.72 2.50 -6.85
C GLY A 411 -12.27 2.97 -6.80
N GLU A 412 -11.33 2.06 -6.62
CA GLU A 412 -9.89 2.32 -6.61
C GLU A 412 -9.42 2.97 -7.92
N LEU A 413 -9.86 2.45 -9.08
CA LEU A 413 -9.52 3.00 -10.40
C LEU A 413 -10.05 4.44 -10.61
N THR A 414 -11.03 4.87 -9.83
CA THR A 414 -11.49 6.27 -9.83
C THR A 414 -10.69 7.16 -8.87
N LEU A 415 -10.18 6.64 -7.76
CA LEU A 415 -9.55 7.44 -6.69
C LEU A 415 -8.02 7.40 -6.74
N SER A 416 -7.40 6.23 -6.89
CA SER A 416 -5.96 6.03 -6.71
C SER A 416 -5.09 6.79 -7.74
N PRO A 417 -5.35 6.71 -9.08
CA PRO A 417 -4.52 7.42 -10.07
C PRO A 417 -4.58 8.95 -9.90
N VAL A 418 -5.77 9.48 -9.63
CA VAL A 418 -5.97 10.92 -9.45
C VAL A 418 -5.50 11.41 -8.09
N GLY A 419 -5.50 10.55 -7.07
CA GLY A 419 -4.97 10.85 -5.74
C GLY A 419 -3.47 11.14 -5.75
N LEU A 420 -2.70 10.33 -6.48
CA LEU A 420 -1.27 10.59 -6.68
C LEU A 420 -1.05 11.90 -7.47
N SER A 421 -1.80 12.09 -8.57
CA SER A 421 -1.70 13.31 -9.37
C SER A 421 -2.03 14.56 -8.55
N VAL A 422 -3.15 14.58 -7.83
CA VAL A 422 -3.58 15.76 -7.07
C VAL A 422 -2.62 16.06 -5.91
N THR A 423 -2.04 15.02 -5.30
CA THR A 423 -0.99 15.16 -4.29
C THR A 423 0.20 15.93 -4.84
N THR A 424 0.68 15.59 -6.04
CA THR A 424 1.80 16.32 -6.66
C THR A 424 1.44 17.74 -7.08
N LYS A 425 0.24 17.95 -7.65
CA LYS A 425 -0.19 19.27 -8.14
C LYS A 425 -0.51 20.26 -7.00
N MET A 426 -0.95 19.76 -5.85
CA MET A 426 -1.26 20.56 -4.67
C MET A 426 -0.09 20.67 -3.69
N ALA A 427 1.04 20.01 -3.98
CA ALA A 427 2.22 20.08 -3.15
C ALA A 427 2.88 21.46 -3.21
N PRO A 428 3.15 22.12 -2.07
CA PRO A 428 4.01 23.29 -2.05
C PRO A 428 5.40 22.95 -2.59
N ALA A 429 6.07 23.90 -3.25
CA ALA A 429 7.37 23.64 -3.89
C ALA A 429 8.42 23.13 -2.88
N LYS A 430 8.39 23.67 -1.65
CA LYS A 430 9.21 23.27 -0.50
C LYS A 430 8.99 21.82 -0.07
N TYR A 431 7.79 21.27 -0.29
CA TYR A 431 7.34 19.97 0.23
C TYR A 431 7.03 18.94 -0.86
N GLY A 432 7.38 19.20 -2.12
CA GLY A 432 7.04 18.35 -3.28
C GLY A 432 7.24 16.85 -3.06
N SER A 433 8.44 16.43 -2.64
CA SER A 433 8.75 15.01 -2.39
C SER A 433 8.08 14.47 -1.11
N GLN A 434 7.91 15.31 -0.09
CA GLN A 434 7.29 14.91 1.17
C GLN A 434 5.80 14.62 1.00
N MET A 435 5.11 15.35 0.12
CA MET A 435 3.68 15.18 -0.14
C MET A 435 3.33 13.79 -0.68
N MET A 436 4.22 13.16 -1.46
CA MET A 436 4.05 11.75 -1.86
C MET A 436 4.05 10.79 -0.67
N GLY A 437 4.87 11.08 0.35
CA GLY A 437 4.82 10.34 1.62
C GLY A 437 3.51 10.59 2.38
N VAL A 438 2.96 11.81 2.31
CA VAL A 438 1.66 12.14 2.92
C VAL A 438 0.52 11.36 2.27
N TRP A 439 0.55 11.09 0.97
CA TRP A 439 -0.44 10.21 0.34
C TRP A 439 -0.49 8.82 1.00
N PHE A 440 0.67 8.20 1.24
CA PHE A 440 0.74 6.89 1.91
C PHE A 440 0.30 6.95 3.37
N LEU A 441 0.48 8.09 4.03
CA LEU A 441 -0.02 8.29 5.38
C LEU A 441 -1.56 8.26 5.47
N ALA A 442 -2.29 8.43 4.36
CA ALA A 442 -3.73 8.24 4.36
C ALA A 442 -4.10 6.76 4.53
N VAL A 443 -3.35 5.86 3.90
CA VAL A 443 -3.48 4.39 4.09
C VAL A 443 -3.16 4.05 5.54
N THR A 444 -2.02 4.53 6.05
CA THR A 444 -1.64 4.38 7.46
C THR A 444 -2.74 4.80 8.42
N ALA A 445 -3.37 5.96 8.19
CA ALA A 445 -4.45 6.46 9.04
C ALA A 445 -5.70 5.59 8.94
N GLY A 446 -6.10 5.18 7.73
CA GLY A 446 -7.26 4.30 7.51
C GLY A 446 -7.11 2.97 8.26
N ASP A 447 -6.01 2.26 8.03
CA ASP A 447 -5.73 0.98 8.70
C ASP A 447 -5.56 1.12 10.21
N ALA A 448 -4.98 2.23 10.68
CA ALA A 448 -4.88 2.49 12.13
C ALA A 448 -6.26 2.62 12.77
N VAL A 449 -7.25 3.24 12.10
CA VAL A 449 -8.63 3.30 12.58
C VAL A 449 -9.26 1.91 12.62
N THR A 450 -9.17 1.13 11.55
CA THR A 450 -9.69 -0.25 11.49
C THR A 450 -9.12 -1.11 12.61
N GLY A 451 -7.80 -1.01 12.83
CA GLY A 451 -7.12 -1.71 13.90
C GLY A 451 -7.63 -1.32 15.29
N LEU A 452 -7.82 -0.02 15.56
CA LEU A 452 -8.32 0.47 16.85
C LEU A 452 -9.76 0.02 17.08
N LEU A 453 -10.62 0.14 16.08
CA LEU A 453 -12.01 -0.33 16.16
C LEU A 453 -12.06 -1.81 16.56
N SER A 454 -11.28 -2.65 15.90
CA SER A 454 -11.22 -4.07 16.19
C SER A 454 -10.63 -4.37 17.58
N THR A 455 -9.56 -3.67 17.98
CA THR A 455 -8.92 -3.83 19.30
C THR A 455 -9.87 -3.47 20.46
N TYR A 456 -10.77 -2.50 20.25
CA TYR A 456 -11.72 -2.03 21.26
C TYR A 456 -13.13 -2.62 21.09
N GLY A 457 -13.26 -3.77 20.43
CA GLY A 457 -14.46 -4.60 20.44
C GLY A 457 -15.50 -4.28 19.38
N ALA A 458 -15.17 -3.49 18.36
CA ALA A 458 -16.04 -3.37 17.19
C ALA A 458 -16.00 -4.68 16.37
N ASP A 459 -17.16 -5.31 16.20
CA ASP A 459 -17.30 -6.48 15.34
C ASP A 459 -17.35 -6.03 13.88
N LEU A 460 -16.19 -6.03 13.21
CA LEU A 460 -16.07 -5.65 11.80
C LEU A 460 -16.74 -6.64 10.83
N ASN A 461 -17.10 -7.84 11.29
CA ASN A 461 -17.98 -8.76 10.57
C ASN A 461 -19.44 -8.64 11.02
N GLY A 462 -19.76 -7.72 11.92
CA GLY A 462 -21.11 -7.49 12.41
C GLY A 462 -21.89 -6.60 11.43
N SER A 463 -23.11 -7.02 11.07
CA SER A 463 -23.96 -6.29 10.11
C SER A 463 -24.17 -4.82 10.49
N GLY A 464 -24.24 -4.50 11.78
CA GLY A 464 -24.35 -3.13 12.28
C GLY A 464 -23.11 -2.27 11.98
N VAL A 465 -21.91 -2.79 12.19
CA VAL A 465 -20.65 -2.06 11.94
C VAL A 465 -20.40 -1.94 10.44
N VAL A 466 -20.61 -3.01 9.67
CA VAL A 466 -20.50 -2.99 8.21
C VAL A 466 -21.46 -1.97 7.60
N ALA A 467 -22.72 -1.91 8.07
CA ALA A 467 -23.69 -0.92 7.62
C ALA A 467 -23.28 0.51 7.98
N LEU A 468 -22.70 0.70 9.17
CA LEU A 468 -22.18 2.00 9.60
C LEU A 468 -21.02 2.46 8.71
N GLU A 469 -20.05 1.59 8.44
CA GLU A 469 -18.92 1.89 7.55
C GLU A 469 -19.39 2.20 6.12
N ALA A 470 -20.30 1.38 5.58
CA ALA A 470 -20.91 1.60 4.28
C ALA A 470 -21.59 2.97 4.18
N ALA A 471 -22.43 3.30 5.18
CA ALA A 471 -23.14 4.57 5.23
C ALA A 471 -22.18 5.75 5.39
N LEU A 472 -21.19 5.67 6.28
CA LEU A 472 -20.21 6.73 6.49
C LEU A 472 -19.36 7.00 5.24
N ALA A 473 -18.98 5.96 4.50
CA ALA A 473 -18.25 6.14 3.23
C ALA A 473 -19.10 6.82 2.15
N VAL A 474 -20.37 6.41 1.99
CA VAL A 474 -21.30 7.06 1.06
C VAL A 474 -21.57 8.52 1.48
N ILE A 475 -21.78 8.77 2.77
CA ILE A 475 -21.97 10.13 3.32
C ILE A 475 -20.71 10.97 3.08
N ALA A 476 -19.52 10.42 3.30
CA ALA A 476 -18.25 11.10 3.01
C ALA A 476 -18.14 11.42 1.51
N GLY A 477 -18.50 10.48 0.63
CA GLY A 477 -18.55 10.70 -0.81
C GLY A 477 -19.53 11.81 -1.20
N GLY A 478 -20.73 11.82 -0.60
CA GLY A 478 -21.73 12.86 -0.76
C GLY A 478 -21.24 14.22 -0.25
N ALA A 479 -20.59 14.26 0.91
CA ALA A 479 -20.01 15.48 1.47
C ALA A 479 -18.93 16.06 0.56
N VAL A 480 -17.97 15.25 0.10
CA VAL A 480 -16.95 15.67 -0.85
C VAL A 480 -17.58 16.23 -2.14
N PHE A 481 -18.66 15.62 -2.63
CA PHE A 481 -19.39 16.13 -3.78
C PHE A 481 -20.10 17.45 -3.52
N MET A 482 -20.78 17.60 -2.38
CA MET A 482 -21.49 18.82 -2.00
C MET A 482 -20.52 19.99 -1.85
N TYR A 483 -19.38 19.78 -1.18
CA TYR A 483 -18.35 20.79 -0.99
C TYR A 483 -17.41 20.97 -2.19
N ARG A 484 -17.69 20.34 -3.34
CA ARG A 484 -16.80 20.39 -4.51
C ARG A 484 -16.48 21.80 -5.00
N LYS A 485 -17.42 22.75 -4.89
CA LYS A 485 -17.17 24.15 -5.29
C LYS A 485 -16.09 24.77 -4.40
N LYS A 486 -16.24 24.63 -3.08
CA LYS A 486 -15.28 25.09 -2.09
C LYS A 486 -13.92 24.39 -2.22
N VAL A 487 -13.90 23.07 -2.44
CA VAL A 487 -12.64 22.35 -2.65
C VAL A 487 -11.94 22.81 -3.92
N LYS A 488 -12.68 23.06 -5.01
CA LYS A 488 -12.13 23.62 -6.26
C LYS A 488 -11.57 25.04 -6.07
N GLU A 489 -12.22 25.88 -5.27
CA GLU A 489 -11.68 27.19 -4.91
C GLU A 489 -10.34 27.07 -4.17
N LEU A 490 -10.21 26.09 -3.26
CA LEU A 490 -8.95 25.82 -2.55
C LEU A 490 -7.85 25.25 -3.46
N MET A 491 -8.24 24.53 -4.52
CA MET A 491 -7.31 23.98 -5.52
C MET A 491 -6.71 25.06 -6.43
N GLY A 492 -7.39 26.19 -6.62
CA GLY A 492 -6.96 27.27 -7.51
C GLY A 492 -6.90 26.81 -8.97
N ASP A 493 -5.70 26.88 -9.55
CA ASP A 493 -5.37 26.48 -10.92
C ASP A 493 -5.26 24.96 -11.12
N VAL A 494 -5.35 24.18 -10.04
CA VAL A 494 -5.30 22.72 -10.11
C VAL A 494 -6.67 22.15 -10.47
N HIS A 495 -6.75 21.40 -11.56
CA HIS A 495 -7.97 20.71 -12.02
C HIS A 495 -7.79 19.18 -12.06
#